data_AF-M1EP54-F1
#
_entry.id   AF-M1EP54-F1
#
_cell.length_a   1.000
_cell.length_b   1.000
_cell.length_c   1.000
_cell.angle_alpha   90.00
_cell.angle_beta   90.00
_cell.angle_gamma   90.00
#
_symmetry.space_group_name_H-M   'P 1'
#
loop_
_entity.id
_entity.type
_entity.pdbx_description
1 polymer ?
#
loop_
_entity_poly.entity_id
_entity_poly.type
_entity_poly.pdbx_seq_one_letter_code
_entity_poly.pdbx_strand_id
1 'polypeptide(L)'
;LFQKVKEVCPNVHEKIRAIYADLNHNDFAISKEDMQELLSCTNIIFHCAATVRFDDHLRHAVQLNVTATQQLLLMASQMPKLEAFIHISTAFSNCNLKHIDEVIYPCPVEPKKIIDSMEWLDDAIIDEITPKLIGDRPNTYTYTKALGE
;
A
#
# COMPACT_ATOMS: atom_id res chain seq x y z
N LEU A 1 9.39 21.23 11.42
CA LEU A 1 9.21 19.88 12.00
C LEU A 1 10.56 19.20 12.29
N PHE A 2 11.42 18.97 11.30
CA PHE A 2 12.69 18.24 11.46
C PHE A 2 13.71 18.90 12.40
N GLN A 3 13.73 20.25 12.49
CA GLN A 3 14.63 20.95 13.41
C GLN A 3 14.35 20.61 14.88
N LYS A 4 13.07 20.57 15.27
CA LYS A 4 12.66 20.19 16.63
C LYS A 4 13.06 18.75 16.98
N VAL A 5 13.02 17.84 16.01
CA VAL A 5 13.50 16.45 16.19
C VAL A 5 15.00 16.43 16.47
N LYS A 6 15.80 17.21 15.72
CA LYS A 6 17.24 17.33 15.96
C LYS A 6 17.57 17.98 17.30
N GLU A 7 16.76 18.92 17.77
CA GLU A 7 16.94 19.53 19.11
C GLU A 7 16.64 18.54 20.24
N VAL A 8 15.59 17.73 20.11
CA VAL A 8 15.17 16.75 21.14
C VAL A 8 16.02 15.47 21.09
N CYS A 9 16.43 15.02 19.90
CA CYS A 9 17.25 13.84 19.69
C CYS A 9 18.34 14.14 18.64
N PRO A 10 19.47 14.75 19.04
CA PRO A 10 20.55 15.14 18.12
C PRO A 10 21.09 13.97 17.28
N ASN A 11 21.13 12.77 17.86
CA ASN A 11 21.65 11.55 17.23
C ASN A 11 20.57 10.68 16.58
N VAL A 12 19.39 11.25 16.24
CA VAL A 12 18.29 10.48 15.63
C VAL A 12 18.70 9.70 14.38
N HIS A 13 19.67 10.23 13.62
CA HIS A 13 20.18 9.62 12.40
C HIS A 13 20.89 8.29 12.65
N GLU A 14 21.47 8.05 13.83
CA GLU A 14 22.08 6.77 14.21
C GLU A 14 21.04 5.65 14.36
N LYS A 15 19.77 6.02 14.54
CA LYS A 15 18.63 5.08 14.61
C LYS A 15 17.98 4.80 13.26
N ILE A 16 18.46 5.45 12.19
CA ILE A 16 17.87 5.36 10.85
C ILE A 16 18.82 4.55 9.97
N ARG A 17 18.32 3.44 9.44
CA ARG A 17 18.97 2.66 8.41
C ARG A 17 18.08 2.66 7.17
N ALA A 18 18.59 3.16 6.06
CA ALA A 18 17.88 3.14 4.79
C ALA A 18 18.07 1.78 4.12
N ILE A 19 16.98 1.19 3.65
CA ILE A 19 16.97 -0.04 2.86
C ILE A 19 16.33 0.31 1.52
N TYR A 20 16.95 -0.10 0.42
CA TYR A 20 16.38 0.06 -0.90
C TYR A 20 15.20 -0.89 -1.07
N ALA A 21 14.08 -0.37 -1.59
CA ALA A 21 12.90 -1.16 -1.91
C ALA A 21 12.12 -0.52 -3.08
N ASP A 22 11.48 -1.37 -3.90
CA ASP A 22 10.62 -1.00 -5.01
C ASP A 22 9.34 -1.86 -5.00
N LEU A 23 8.21 -1.21 -4.74
CA LEU A 23 6.90 -1.85 -4.61
C LEU A 23 6.34 -2.48 -5.91
N ASN A 24 7.01 -2.28 -7.04
CA ASN A 24 6.67 -2.95 -8.30
C ASN A 24 7.23 -4.37 -8.40
N HIS A 25 8.08 -4.79 -7.46
CA HIS A 25 8.69 -6.12 -7.45
C HIS A 25 8.12 -6.98 -6.32
N ASN A 26 7.99 -8.29 -6.56
CA ASN A 26 7.38 -9.24 -5.61
C ASN A 26 8.14 -9.36 -4.28
N ASP A 27 9.46 -9.19 -4.29
CA ASP A 27 10.35 -9.17 -3.12
C ASP A 27 10.74 -7.74 -2.72
N PHE A 28 10.02 -6.76 -3.26
CA PHE A 28 10.33 -5.35 -3.18
C PHE A 28 11.73 -4.98 -3.68
N ALA A 29 12.40 -5.83 -4.47
CA ALA A 29 13.80 -5.65 -4.87
C ALA A 29 14.77 -5.38 -3.69
N ILE A 30 14.42 -5.87 -2.49
CA ILE A 30 15.25 -5.75 -1.29
C ILE A 30 16.40 -6.77 -1.39
N SER A 31 17.60 -6.38 -0.97
CA SER A 31 18.76 -7.30 -0.94
C SER A 31 18.47 -8.52 -0.04
N LYS A 32 19.12 -9.65 -0.30
CA LYS A 32 18.91 -10.85 0.53
C LYS A 32 19.31 -10.62 1.99
N GLU A 33 20.38 -9.87 2.19
CA GLU A 33 20.92 -9.51 3.48
C GLU A 33 19.94 -8.61 4.26
N ASP A 34 19.41 -7.57 3.62
CA ASP A 34 18.42 -6.68 4.24
C ASP A 34 17.09 -7.41 4.51
N MET A 35 16.65 -8.27 3.59
CA MET A 35 15.44 -9.07 3.76
C MET A 35 15.55 -9.99 4.98
N GLN A 36 16.69 -10.66 5.16
CA GLN A 36 16.92 -11.50 6.35
C GLN A 36 16.90 -10.69 7.66
N GLU A 37 17.49 -9.49 7.65
CA GLU A 37 17.46 -8.60 8.81
C GLU A 37 16.03 -8.14 9.12
N LEU A 38 15.28 -7.68 8.11
CA LEU A 38 13.89 -7.27 8.27
C LEU A 38 13.04 -8.40 8.82
N LEU A 39 13.17 -9.61 8.28
CA LEU A 39 12.42 -10.78 8.73
C LEU A 39 12.76 -11.16 10.18
N SER A 40 14.00 -11.00 10.63
CA SER A 40 14.45 -11.46 11.96
C SER A 40 14.36 -10.42 13.08
N CYS A 41 14.31 -9.13 12.72
CA CYS A 41 14.46 -8.01 13.67
C CYS A 41 13.28 -7.04 13.73
N THR A 42 12.30 -7.13 12.83
CA THR A 42 11.17 -6.19 12.83
C THR A 42 10.13 -6.53 13.89
N ASN A 43 9.83 -5.58 14.76
CA ASN A 43 8.74 -5.66 15.75
C ASN A 43 7.47 -4.94 15.29
N ILE A 44 7.59 -3.81 14.58
CA ILE A 44 6.46 -2.96 14.20
C ILE A 44 6.65 -2.50 12.77
N ILE A 45 5.59 -2.59 11.96
CA ILE A 45 5.55 -2.06 10.60
C ILE A 45 4.59 -0.89 10.53
N PHE A 46 5.06 0.24 10.00
CA PHE A 46 4.23 1.35 9.56
C PHE A 46 4.22 1.37 8.03
N HIS A 47 3.13 0.90 7.42
CA HIS A 47 2.97 0.91 5.98
C HIS A 47 2.32 2.22 5.52
N CYS A 48 3.20 3.18 5.19
CA CYS A 48 2.83 4.52 4.73
C CYS A 48 2.91 4.65 3.20
N ALA A 49 3.49 3.68 2.50
CA ALA A 49 3.81 3.80 1.08
C ALA A 49 2.57 3.54 0.23
N ALA A 50 2.31 4.44 -0.72
CA ALA A 50 1.20 4.38 -1.66
C ALA A 50 1.49 5.33 -2.83
N THR A 51 0.90 5.06 -4.00
CA THR A 51 0.70 6.15 -4.97
C THR A 51 -0.50 6.99 -4.53
N VAL A 52 -0.33 8.31 -4.56
CA VAL A 52 -1.38 9.30 -4.28
C VAL A 52 -1.79 10.09 -5.52
N ARG A 53 -1.36 9.63 -6.71
CA ARG A 53 -1.65 10.29 -7.98
C ARG A 53 -3.08 9.95 -8.40
N PHE A 54 -3.86 10.97 -8.78
CA PHE A 54 -5.27 10.81 -9.15
C PHE A 54 -5.46 10.41 -10.62
N ASP A 55 -4.39 10.47 -11.41
CA ASP A 55 -4.33 10.22 -12.84
C ASP A 55 -3.54 8.94 -13.19
N ASP A 56 -3.19 8.11 -12.20
CA ASP A 56 -2.47 6.87 -12.43
C ASP A 56 -3.33 5.85 -13.18
N HIS A 57 -2.71 5.18 -14.15
CA HIS A 57 -3.28 4.00 -14.81
C HIS A 57 -3.66 2.95 -13.75
N LEU A 58 -4.82 2.30 -13.92
CA LEU A 58 -5.39 1.43 -12.89
C LEU A 58 -4.43 0.29 -12.50
N ARG A 59 -3.72 -0.32 -13.47
CA ARG A 59 -2.74 -1.37 -13.19
C ARG A 59 -1.66 -0.92 -12.20
N HIS A 60 -1.12 0.28 -12.42
CA HIS A 60 -0.08 0.85 -11.56
C HIS A 60 -0.62 1.17 -10.16
N ALA A 61 -1.81 1.78 -10.09
CA ALA A 61 -2.45 2.06 -8.82
C ALA A 61 -2.77 0.80 -8.01
N VAL A 62 -3.24 -0.28 -8.67
CA VAL A 62 -3.49 -1.58 -8.05
C VAL A 62 -2.18 -2.19 -7.56
N GLN A 63 -1.12 -2.17 -8.37
CA GLN A 63 0.20 -2.70 -7.98
C GLN A 63 0.69 -2.05 -6.68
N LEU A 64 0.70 -0.72 -6.62
CA LEU A 64 1.29 0.00 -5.49
C LEU A 64 0.41 0.02 -4.24
N ASN A 65 -0.91 0.20 -4.39
CA ASN A 65 -1.80 0.39 -3.25
C ASN A 65 -2.38 -0.93 -2.71
N VAL A 66 -2.50 -1.96 -3.56
CA VAL A 66 -3.21 -3.21 -3.23
C VAL A 66 -2.25 -4.39 -3.23
N THR A 67 -1.59 -4.68 -4.36
CA THR A 67 -0.71 -5.85 -4.49
C THR A 67 0.49 -5.75 -3.55
N ALA A 68 1.19 -4.61 -3.52
CA ALA A 68 2.32 -4.39 -2.63
C ALA A 68 1.92 -4.45 -1.15
N THR A 69 0.73 -3.96 -0.79
CA THR A 69 0.19 -4.08 0.57
C THR A 69 -0.04 -5.56 0.94
N GLN A 70 -0.63 -6.35 0.04
CA GLN A 70 -0.81 -7.79 0.24
C GLN A 70 0.53 -8.52 0.38
N GLN A 71 1.50 -8.22 -0.49
CA GLN A 71 2.85 -8.79 -0.42
C GLN A 71 3.55 -8.45 0.89
N LEU A 72 3.38 -7.21 1.38
CA LEU A 72 4.00 -6.77 2.63
C LEU A 72 3.35 -7.46 3.83
N LEU A 73 2.04 -7.70 3.80
CA LEU A 73 1.36 -8.53 4.81
C LEU A 73 1.88 -9.97 4.81
N LEU A 74 2.11 -10.56 3.63
CA LEU A 74 2.70 -11.90 3.51
C LEU A 74 4.14 -11.93 4.04
N MET A 75 4.94 -10.91 3.77
CA MET A 75 6.28 -10.76 4.33
C MET A 75 6.24 -10.60 5.86
N ALA A 76 5.34 -9.74 6.36
CA ALA A 76 5.14 -9.49 7.77
C ALA A 76 4.72 -10.77 8.53
N SER A 77 3.91 -11.63 7.92
CA SER A 77 3.49 -12.92 8.51
C SER A 77 4.65 -13.88 8.81
N GLN A 78 5.81 -13.66 8.19
CA GLN A 78 7.02 -14.46 8.38
C GLN A 78 7.95 -13.89 9.47
N MET A 79 7.61 -12.75 10.07
CA MET A 79 8.42 -12.09 11.10
C MET A 79 8.08 -12.63 12.49
N PRO A 80 9.00 -13.32 13.19
CA PRO A 80 8.70 -13.99 14.46
C PRO A 80 8.56 -13.01 15.63
N LYS A 81 8.96 -11.74 15.47
CA LYS A 81 8.91 -10.69 16.49
C LYS A 81 7.82 -9.65 16.22
N LEU A 82 7.01 -9.82 15.18
CA LEU A 82 6.02 -8.83 14.80
C LEU A 82 4.93 -8.71 15.87
N GLU A 83 4.79 -7.51 16.41
CA GLU A 83 3.80 -7.13 17.42
C GLU A 83 2.66 -6.32 16.80
N ALA A 84 2.94 -5.51 15.77
CA ALA A 84 1.92 -4.67 15.13
C ALA A 84 2.22 -4.37 13.65
N PHE A 85 1.16 -4.37 12.84
CA PHE A 85 1.15 -3.85 11.48
C PHE A 85 0.17 -2.67 11.40
N ILE A 86 0.68 -1.48 11.11
CA ILE A 86 -0.11 -0.25 11.02
C ILE A 86 -0.19 0.14 9.55
N HIS A 87 -1.35 -0.07 8.92
CA HIS A 87 -1.63 0.43 7.58
C HIS A 87 -2.12 1.88 7.64
N ILE A 88 -1.52 2.76 6.84
CA ILE A 88 -2.02 4.13 6.69
C ILE A 88 -2.93 4.19 5.46
N SER A 89 -4.23 4.32 5.71
CA SER A 89 -5.21 4.57 4.67
C SER A 89 -5.47 6.07 4.45
N THR A 90 -6.66 6.43 3.99
CA THR A 90 -7.06 7.78 3.63
C THR A 90 -8.54 7.96 3.91
N ALA A 91 -8.94 9.15 4.38
CA ALA A 91 -10.35 9.49 4.55
C ALA A 91 -11.13 9.50 3.21
N PHE A 92 -10.42 9.43 2.07
CA PHE A 92 -11.02 9.41 0.74
C PHE A 92 -11.38 8.00 0.22
N SER A 93 -11.06 6.92 0.94
CA SER A 93 -11.36 5.53 0.49
C SER A 93 -12.86 5.35 0.21
N ASN A 94 -13.69 5.92 1.06
CA ASN A 94 -15.14 5.85 0.99
C ASN A 94 -15.81 7.20 0.67
N CYS A 95 -15.12 8.08 -0.08
CA CYS A 95 -15.62 9.42 -0.42
C CYS A 95 -16.86 9.44 -1.34
N ASN A 96 -17.24 8.30 -1.92
CA ASN A 96 -18.51 8.12 -2.63
C ASN A 96 -19.71 8.05 -1.67
N LEU A 97 -19.49 7.87 -0.36
CA LEU A 97 -20.52 7.87 0.66
C LEU A 97 -20.66 9.26 1.28
N LYS A 98 -21.91 9.67 1.53
CA LYS A 98 -22.20 10.96 2.20
C LYS A 98 -21.79 10.98 3.67
N HIS A 99 -21.85 9.82 4.32
CA HIS A 99 -21.51 9.63 5.72
C HIS A 99 -20.61 8.40 5.83
N ILE A 100 -19.50 8.53 6.56
CA ILE A 100 -18.50 7.48 6.76
C ILE A 100 -18.41 7.22 8.27
N ASP A 101 -18.63 5.98 8.66
CA ASP A 101 -18.54 5.44 10.01
C ASP A 101 -17.24 4.64 10.16
N GLU A 102 -16.82 4.37 11.41
CA GLU A 102 -15.65 3.53 11.71
C GLU A 102 -15.98 2.05 11.57
N VAL A 103 -16.16 1.60 10.32
CA VAL A 103 -16.50 0.22 9.97
C VAL A 103 -15.70 -0.22 8.75
N ILE A 104 -15.56 -1.54 8.58
CA ILE A 104 -15.02 -2.12 7.35
C ILE A 104 -16.14 -2.12 6.31
N TYR A 105 -15.97 -1.31 5.26
CA TYR A 105 -16.92 -1.25 4.16
C TYR A 105 -16.77 -2.46 3.24
N PRO A 106 -17.88 -3.09 2.80
CA PRO A 106 -17.80 -4.20 1.87
C PRO A 106 -17.23 -3.73 0.52
N CYS A 107 -16.21 -4.41 0.03
CA CYS A 107 -15.67 -4.15 -1.29
C CYS A 107 -16.61 -4.75 -2.36
N PRO A 108 -17.01 -4.00 -3.41
CA PRO A 108 -17.89 -4.50 -4.45
C PRO A 108 -17.27 -5.62 -5.29
N VAL A 109 -15.94 -5.71 -5.33
CA VAL A 109 -15.19 -6.75 -6.01
C VAL A 109 -14.13 -7.30 -5.06
N GLU A 110 -13.99 -8.61 -5.02
CA GLU A 110 -12.92 -9.26 -4.25
C GLU A 110 -11.54 -8.78 -4.75
N PRO A 111 -10.65 -8.26 -3.87
CA PRO A 111 -9.35 -7.70 -4.28
C PRO A 111 -8.52 -8.64 -5.14
N LYS A 112 -8.53 -9.94 -4.82
CA LYS A 112 -7.82 -10.97 -5.58
C LYS A 112 -8.22 -11.00 -7.04
N LYS A 113 -9.51 -10.85 -7.37
CA LYS A 113 -9.98 -10.85 -8.76
C LYS A 113 -9.45 -9.65 -9.54
N ILE A 114 -9.34 -8.49 -8.88
CA ILE A 114 -8.76 -7.30 -9.50
C ILE A 114 -7.26 -7.51 -9.73
N ILE A 115 -6.53 -7.98 -8.72
CA ILE A 115 -5.09 -8.29 -8.83
C ILE A 115 -4.85 -9.27 -9.98
N ASP A 116 -5.52 -10.43 -9.97
CA ASP A 116 -5.37 -11.46 -10.99
C ASP A 116 -5.72 -10.89 -12.39
N SER A 117 -6.76 -10.04 -12.51
CA SER A 117 -7.11 -9.38 -13.79
C SER A 117 -6.03 -8.42 -14.28
N MET A 118 -5.37 -7.69 -13.37
CA MET A 118 -4.27 -6.78 -13.68
C MET A 118 -2.99 -7.52 -14.09
N GLU A 119 -2.91 -8.84 -14.03
CA GLU A 119 -1.73 -9.60 -14.49
C GLU A 119 -1.80 -9.94 -15.98
N TRP A 120 -2.98 -10.18 -16.54
CA TRP A 120 -3.14 -10.73 -17.89
C TRP A 120 -3.94 -9.86 -18.86
N LEU A 121 -4.81 -8.97 -18.38
CA LEU A 121 -5.49 -8.01 -19.27
C LEU A 121 -4.45 -7.10 -19.91
N ASP A 122 -4.68 -6.66 -21.14
CA ASP A 122 -3.90 -5.59 -21.78
C ASP A 122 -4.35 -4.21 -21.29
N ASP A 123 -3.46 -3.22 -21.39
CA ASP A 123 -3.73 -1.86 -20.90
C ASP A 123 -4.93 -1.20 -21.61
N ALA A 124 -5.19 -1.50 -22.89
CA ALA A 124 -6.33 -0.92 -23.59
C ALA A 124 -7.68 -1.44 -23.05
N ILE A 125 -7.78 -2.74 -22.74
CA ILE A 125 -8.96 -3.28 -22.06
C ILE A 125 -9.07 -2.71 -20.63
N ILE A 126 -7.96 -2.58 -19.90
CA ILE A 126 -7.96 -1.98 -18.56
C ILE A 126 -8.50 -0.55 -18.61
N ASP A 127 -8.05 0.26 -19.55
CA ASP A 127 -8.56 1.63 -19.76
C ASP A 127 -10.06 1.64 -20.05
N GLU A 128 -10.56 0.71 -20.86
CA GLU A 128 -11.98 0.61 -21.19
C GLU A 128 -12.86 0.24 -19.96
N ILE A 129 -12.38 -0.68 -19.11
CA ILE A 129 -13.15 -1.13 -17.93
C ILE A 129 -12.97 -0.22 -16.71
N THR A 130 -11.90 0.58 -16.66
CA THR A 130 -11.54 1.41 -15.50
C THR A 130 -12.68 2.31 -15.02
N PRO A 131 -13.39 3.06 -15.89
CA PRO A 131 -14.52 3.89 -15.45
C PRO A 131 -15.64 3.09 -14.77
N LYS A 132 -15.89 1.85 -15.22
CA LYS A 132 -16.90 0.96 -14.62
C LYS A 132 -16.46 0.42 -13.26
N LEU A 133 -15.17 0.14 -13.09
CA LEU A 133 -14.61 -0.33 -11.82
C LEU A 133 -14.56 0.78 -10.76
N ILE A 134 -14.14 1.99 -11.14
CA ILE A 134 -14.11 3.15 -10.25
C ILE A 134 -15.55 3.50 -9.79
N GLY A 135 -16.53 3.40 -10.70
CA GLY A 135 -17.93 3.71 -10.39
C GLY A 135 -18.11 5.17 -9.97
N ASP A 136 -18.77 5.40 -8.83
CA ASP A 136 -19.06 6.75 -8.32
C ASP A 136 -17.86 7.45 -7.65
N ARG A 137 -16.68 6.83 -7.68
CA ARG A 137 -15.46 7.41 -7.11
C ARG A 137 -14.82 8.42 -8.07
N PRO A 138 -14.08 9.41 -7.55
CA PRO A 138 -13.50 10.45 -8.38
C PRO A 138 -12.29 9.98 -9.21
N ASN A 139 -11.56 8.94 -8.79
CA ASN A 139 -10.32 8.51 -9.43
C ASN A 139 -9.80 7.13 -8.98
N THR A 140 -8.78 6.63 -9.67
CA THR A 140 -8.10 5.34 -9.39
C THR A 140 -7.46 5.30 -7.99
N TYR A 141 -6.97 6.42 -7.46
CA TYR A 141 -6.42 6.48 -6.10
C TYR A 141 -7.48 6.13 -5.04
N THR A 142 -8.63 6.80 -5.06
CA THR A 142 -9.70 6.55 -4.07
C THR A 142 -10.27 5.14 -4.18
N TYR A 143 -10.36 4.60 -5.40
CA TYR A 143 -10.77 3.22 -5.65
C TYR A 143 -9.75 2.22 -5.07
N THR A 144 -8.47 2.36 -5.40
CA THR A 144 -7.44 1.41 -4.94
C THR A 144 -7.12 1.53 -3.46
N LYS A 145 -7.31 2.70 -2.83
CA LYS A 145 -7.23 2.82 -1.37
C LYS A 145 -8.39 2.14 -0.65
N ALA A 146 -9.61 2.21 -1.18
CA ALA A 146 -10.71 1.39 -0.66
C ALA A 146 -10.48 -0.11 -0.88
N LEU A 147 -9.80 -0.49 -1.95
CA LEU A 147 -9.49 -1.90 -2.24
C LEU A 147 -8.38 -2.47 -1.34
N GLY A 148 -7.48 -1.61 -0.88
CA GLY A 148 -6.35 -1.98 -0.01
C GLY A 148 -6.61 -1.84 1.49
N GLU A 149 -7.78 -1.32 1.90
CA GLU A 149 -8.30 -1.38 3.28
C GLU A 149 -8.83 -2.78 3.61
#